data_AF-A0A7S3HN83-F1
#
_entry.id   AF-A0A7S3HN83-F1
#
_cell.length_a   1.000
_cell.length_b   1.000
_cell.length_c   1.000
_cell.angle_alpha   90.00
_cell.angle_beta   90.00
_cell.angle_gamma   90.00
#
_symmetry.space_group_name_H-M   'P 1'
#
loop_
_entity.id
_entity.type
_entity.pdbx_description
1 polymer ?
#
loop_
_entity_poly.entity_id
_entity_poly.type
_entity_poly.pdbx_seq_one_letter_code
_entity_poly.pdbx_strand_id
1 'polypeptide(L)'
;IGTSHITLLTMSGKFVFVTGLSGAGKTTLGECLKKDDNFLHFNVDVWAFGGDAITESGKVPDAEMKDKRDPELKQLFDNMYEKGLARISSGDPSMQVFEDFFTRLAPDVLAVRNQNPDRHLVVSFSVYLREIRDMVRRLFGEELHFIVLNPSIEKVARRRVQHWQDTAKERGLTMFQFLTTWGVPEGTPVQPDEEVIANLLAYATNGAKGFEAAQSDEPNTLSIDDCTIEEAHAQARQYLGVA
;
A
#
# COMPACT_ATOMS: atom_id res chain seq x y z
N ILE A 1 48.23 -11.05 -9.90
CA ILE A 1 46.96 -10.36 -10.19
C ILE A 1 45.86 -11.29 -9.69
N GLY A 2 45.33 -11.03 -8.49
CA GLY A 2 44.32 -11.88 -7.87
C GLY A 2 42.96 -11.60 -8.49
N THR A 3 42.39 -12.59 -9.17
CA THR A 3 40.99 -12.59 -9.59
C THR A 3 40.13 -12.72 -8.34
N SER A 4 39.60 -11.59 -7.86
CA SER A 4 38.52 -11.60 -6.88
C SER A 4 37.33 -12.34 -7.49
N HIS A 5 37.08 -13.56 -7.03
CA HIS A 5 35.85 -14.27 -7.31
C HIS A 5 34.72 -13.49 -6.64
N ILE A 6 33.99 -12.70 -7.43
CA ILE A 6 32.70 -12.16 -7.02
C ILE A 6 31.76 -13.37 -6.97
N THR A 7 31.58 -13.94 -5.77
CA THR A 7 30.51 -14.88 -5.53
C THR A 7 29.21 -14.11 -5.72
N LEU A 8 28.51 -14.37 -6.82
CA LEU A 8 27.12 -13.95 -6.99
C LEU A 8 26.34 -14.57 -5.83
N LEU A 9 26.03 -13.75 -4.83
CA LEU A 9 25.13 -14.14 -3.76
C LEU A 9 23.76 -14.37 -4.40
N THR A 10 23.39 -15.64 -4.56
CA THR A 10 22.04 -16.01 -4.96
C THR A 10 21.10 -15.54 -3.86
N MET A 11 20.24 -14.57 -4.17
CA MET A 11 19.21 -14.12 -3.24
C MET A 11 18.25 -15.29 -2.99
N SER A 12 18.23 -15.81 -1.76
CA SER A 12 17.34 -16.92 -1.40
C SER A 12 15.94 -16.42 -1.02
N GLY A 13 15.83 -15.14 -0.67
CA GLY A 13 14.60 -14.54 -0.19
C GLY A 13 13.56 -14.23 -1.28
N LYS A 14 12.28 -14.47 -0.97
CA LYS A 14 11.14 -14.02 -1.79
C LYS A 14 11.03 -12.50 -1.78
N PHE A 15 10.67 -11.94 -2.92
CA PHE A 15 10.38 -10.52 -3.08
C PHE A 15 8.93 -10.33 -3.51
N VAL A 16 8.14 -9.67 -2.67
CA VAL A 16 6.69 -9.63 -2.78
C VAL A 16 6.20 -8.18 -2.73
N PHE A 17 5.26 -7.83 -3.61
CA PHE A 17 4.51 -6.60 -3.59
C PHE A 17 3.04 -6.91 -3.28
N VAL A 18 2.57 -6.49 -2.11
CA VAL A 18 1.16 -6.60 -1.71
C VAL A 18 0.43 -5.32 -2.11
N THR A 19 -0.53 -5.45 -3.01
CA THR A 19 -1.37 -4.37 -3.50
C THR A 19 -2.85 -4.66 -3.31
N GLY A 20 -3.70 -3.65 -3.55
CA GLY A 20 -5.13 -3.67 -3.33
C GLY A 20 -5.65 -2.27 -3.05
N LEU A 21 -6.98 -2.13 -3.07
CA LEU A 21 -7.67 -0.90 -2.67
C LEU A 21 -7.19 -0.37 -1.30
N SER A 22 -7.29 0.94 -1.09
CA SER A 22 -7.10 1.51 0.25
C SER A 22 -8.09 0.89 1.23
N GLY A 23 -7.61 0.28 2.33
CA GLY A 23 -8.44 -0.50 3.26
C GLY A 23 -8.55 -2.00 2.93
N ALA A 24 -7.89 -2.50 1.89
CA ALA A 24 -7.92 -3.93 1.53
C ALA A 24 -7.17 -4.86 2.51
N GLY A 25 -6.40 -4.31 3.47
CA GLY A 25 -5.64 -5.09 4.46
C GLY A 25 -4.17 -5.34 4.09
N LYS A 26 -3.60 -4.55 3.16
CA LYS A 26 -2.21 -4.70 2.69
C LYS A 26 -1.19 -4.66 3.84
N THR A 27 -1.25 -3.62 4.67
CA THR A 27 -0.35 -3.45 5.83
C THR A 27 -0.50 -4.61 6.80
N THR A 28 -1.73 -5.05 7.07
CA THR A 28 -2.00 -6.19 7.94
C THR A 28 -1.38 -7.47 7.41
N LEU A 29 -1.53 -7.77 6.11
CA LEU A 29 -0.91 -8.95 5.50
C LEU A 29 0.62 -8.85 5.53
N GLY A 30 1.18 -7.67 5.27
CA GLY A 30 2.62 -7.42 5.38
C GLY A 30 3.15 -7.67 6.80
N GLU A 31 2.42 -7.23 7.83
CA GLU A 31 2.77 -7.48 9.23
C GLU A 31 2.63 -8.96 9.63
N CYS A 32 1.61 -9.68 9.13
CA CYS A 32 1.48 -11.13 9.33
C CYS A 32 2.69 -11.88 8.75
N LEU A 33 3.07 -11.58 7.50
CA LEU A 33 4.25 -12.18 6.86
C LEU A 33 5.54 -11.84 7.63
N LYS A 34 5.69 -10.59 8.09
CA LYS A 34 6.85 -10.15 8.89
C LYS A 34 6.95 -10.92 10.20
N LYS A 35 5.82 -11.14 10.86
CA LYS A 35 5.75 -11.82 12.17
C LYS A 35 6.02 -13.32 12.04
N ASP A 36 5.44 -13.97 11.03
CA ASP A 36 5.32 -15.43 11.02
C ASP A 36 6.21 -16.12 9.96
N ASP A 37 6.77 -15.39 8.98
CA ASP A 37 7.40 -15.98 7.77
C ASP A 37 8.78 -15.40 7.44
N ASN A 38 9.51 -14.83 8.43
CA ASN A 38 10.85 -14.23 8.25
C ASN A 38 10.91 -13.10 7.20
N PHE A 39 9.78 -12.43 6.91
CA PHE A 39 9.77 -11.26 6.04
C PHE A 39 10.29 -10.02 6.77
N LEU A 40 10.91 -9.13 6.01
CA LEU A 40 10.92 -7.70 6.26
C LEU A 40 9.68 -7.09 5.61
N HIS A 41 9.04 -6.13 6.26
CA HIS A 41 7.91 -5.40 5.68
C HIS A 41 8.31 -3.95 5.43
N PHE A 42 8.40 -3.56 4.17
CA PHE A 42 8.61 -2.18 3.72
C PHE A 42 7.24 -1.55 3.43
N ASN A 43 6.77 -0.68 4.31
CA ASN A 43 5.51 0.04 4.10
C ASN A 43 5.77 1.35 3.33
N VAL A 44 5.28 1.43 2.10
CA VAL A 44 5.51 2.59 1.22
C VAL A 44 4.78 3.83 1.71
N ASP A 45 3.62 3.71 2.38
CA ASP A 45 2.96 4.88 2.96
C ASP A 45 3.86 5.48 4.05
N VAL A 46 4.40 4.67 4.96
CA VAL A 46 5.33 5.13 6.01
C VAL A 46 6.58 5.79 5.41
N TRP A 47 7.22 5.14 4.43
CA TRP A 47 8.37 5.70 3.71
C TRP A 47 8.01 7.04 3.05
N ALA A 48 6.90 7.06 2.30
CA ALA A 48 6.47 8.24 1.57
C ALA A 48 6.24 9.40 2.51
N PHE A 49 5.76 9.15 3.73
CA PHE A 49 5.54 10.15 4.75
C PHE A 49 6.76 10.47 5.61
N GLY A 50 7.96 9.93 5.34
CA GLY A 50 9.19 10.27 6.06
C GLY A 50 9.48 9.44 7.31
N GLY A 51 8.72 8.37 7.56
CA GLY A 51 9.00 7.39 8.61
C GLY A 51 9.97 6.29 8.15
N ASP A 52 10.42 5.46 9.10
CA ASP A 52 11.22 4.26 8.79
C ASP A 52 10.29 3.15 8.28
N ALA A 53 10.40 2.85 6.99
CA ALA A 53 9.55 1.90 6.28
C ALA A 53 9.55 0.48 6.86
N ILE A 54 10.59 0.09 7.62
CA ILE A 54 10.81 -1.26 8.15
C ILE A 54 10.45 -1.36 9.62
N THR A 55 10.97 -0.45 10.44
CA THR A 55 10.76 -0.50 11.90
C THR A 55 9.40 0.05 12.28
N GLU A 56 8.81 0.92 11.45
CA GLU A 56 7.50 1.54 11.65
C GLU A 56 6.45 1.03 10.66
N SER A 57 6.72 -0.09 9.98
CA SER A 57 5.90 -0.66 8.91
C SER A 57 4.44 -0.90 9.26
N GLY A 58 4.12 -1.16 10.54
CA GLY A 58 2.76 -1.35 11.04
C GLY A 58 2.05 -0.06 11.49
N LYS A 59 2.69 1.10 11.43
CA LYS A 59 2.13 2.37 11.89
C LYS A 59 1.33 3.07 10.80
N VAL A 60 0.34 3.86 11.22
CA VAL A 60 -0.31 4.86 10.38
C VAL A 60 0.56 6.13 10.39
N PRO A 61 0.87 6.74 9.24
CA PRO A 61 1.65 7.97 9.21
C PRO A 61 1.02 9.09 10.06
N ASP A 62 1.83 9.69 10.93
CA ASP A 62 1.42 10.77 11.83
C ASP A 62 1.95 12.15 11.37
N ALA A 63 1.73 13.18 12.20
CA ALA A 63 2.20 14.53 11.90
C ALA A 63 3.73 14.65 11.97
N GLU A 64 4.39 13.92 12.88
CA GLU A 64 5.84 13.97 13.02
C GLU A 64 6.55 13.39 11.80
N MET A 65 6.03 12.27 11.26
CA MET A 65 6.50 11.74 9.98
C MET A 65 6.34 12.80 8.88
N LYS A 66 5.13 13.37 8.72
CA LYS A 66 4.85 14.41 7.70
C LYS A 66 5.82 15.59 7.76
N ASP A 67 6.20 16.02 8.95
CA ASP A 67 7.12 17.14 9.15
C ASP A 67 8.57 16.80 8.77
N LYS A 68 8.96 15.52 8.86
CA LYS A 68 10.28 15.00 8.44
C LYS A 68 10.36 14.67 6.95
N ARG A 69 9.23 14.68 6.25
CA ARG A 69 9.12 14.27 4.86
C ARG A 69 10.03 15.11 3.96
N ASP A 70 10.90 14.44 3.22
CA ASP A 70 11.73 15.07 2.20
C ASP A 70 10.87 15.87 1.18
N PRO A 71 11.22 17.13 0.85
CA PRO A 71 10.39 17.95 -0.04
C PRO A 71 10.20 17.38 -1.45
N GLU A 72 11.21 16.71 -2.01
CA GLU A 72 11.10 16.07 -3.32
C GLU A 72 10.12 14.89 -3.24
N LEU A 73 10.28 14.04 -2.22
CA LEU A 73 9.36 12.92 -1.95
C LEU A 73 7.93 13.39 -1.72
N LYS A 74 7.73 14.51 -1.02
CA LYS A 74 6.43 15.15 -0.87
C LYS A 74 5.83 15.48 -2.22
N GLN A 75 6.57 16.19 -3.07
CA GLN A 75 6.11 16.62 -4.38
C GLN A 75 5.77 15.42 -5.29
N LEU A 76 6.58 14.37 -5.28
CA LEU A 76 6.36 13.15 -6.07
C LEU A 76 5.09 12.43 -5.63
N PHE A 77 4.91 12.22 -4.32
CA PHE A 77 3.72 11.54 -3.81
C PHE A 77 2.45 12.35 -4.02
N ASP A 78 2.48 13.67 -3.79
CA ASP A 78 1.34 14.54 -4.00
C ASP A 78 0.94 14.55 -5.49
N ASN A 79 1.91 14.63 -6.41
CA ASN A 79 1.66 14.50 -7.84
C ASN A 79 1.06 13.14 -8.21
N MET A 80 1.62 12.04 -7.70
CA MET A 80 1.12 10.69 -7.93
C MET A 80 -0.32 10.53 -7.43
N TYR A 81 -0.65 11.15 -6.29
CA TYR A 81 -2.01 11.15 -5.76
C TYR A 81 -2.97 12.01 -6.61
N GLU A 82 -2.66 13.29 -6.81
CA GLU A 82 -3.56 14.27 -7.43
C GLU A 82 -3.72 14.08 -8.95
N LYS A 83 -2.64 13.73 -9.64
CA LYS A 83 -2.60 13.59 -11.10
C LYS A 83 -2.70 12.13 -11.55
N GLY A 84 -2.44 11.19 -10.64
CA GLY A 84 -2.58 9.74 -10.88
C GLY A 84 -3.84 9.19 -10.20
N LEU A 85 -3.71 8.77 -8.94
CA LEU A 85 -4.73 8.00 -8.21
C LEU A 85 -6.12 8.67 -8.22
N ALA A 86 -6.20 9.97 -7.94
CA ALA A 86 -7.46 10.71 -7.90
C ALA A 86 -8.18 10.81 -9.26
N ARG A 87 -7.46 10.56 -10.36
CA ARG A 87 -7.98 10.61 -11.74
C ARG A 87 -8.22 9.24 -12.36
N ILE A 88 -7.92 8.16 -11.65
CA ILE A 88 -8.18 6.79 -12.12
C ILE A 88 -9.68 6.60 -12.39
N SER A 89 -10.55 7.06 -11.49
CA SER A 89 -12.00 6.90 -11.66
C SER A 89 -12.58 7.67 -12.84
N SER A 90 -11.88 8.69 -13.34
CA SER A 90 -12.27 9.43 -14.56
C SER A 90 -11.62 8.88 -15.83
N GLY A 91 -10.77 7.86 -15.73
CA GLY A 91 -10.08 7.25 -16.86
C GLY A 91 -8.97 8.12 -17.46
N ASP A 92 -8.48 9.13 -16.74
CA ASP A 92 -7.41 10.04 -17.19
C ASP A 92 -6.27 10.18 -16.16
N PRO A 93 -5.70 9.07 -15.62
CA PRO A 93 -4.53 9.15 -14.76
C PRO A 93 -3.27 9.45 -15.57
N SER A 94 -2.42 10.34 -15.07
CA SER A 94 -1.09 10.54 -15.65
C SER A 94 -0.19 9.36 -15.26
N MET A 95 0.28 8.60 -16.25
CA MET A 95 1.19 7.47 -16.00
C MET A 95 2.58 7.91 -15.56
N GLN A 96 3.06 9.06 -16.04
CA GLN A 96 4.37 9.62 -15.70
C GLN A 96 4.54 9.83 -14.19
N VAL A 97 3.50 10.32 -13.49
CA VAL A 97 3.63 10.57 -12.04
C VAL A 97 3.79 9.29 -11.21
N PHE A 98 3.32 8.14 -11.72
CA PHE A 98 3.62 6.86 -11.10
C PHE A 98 5.06 6.44 -11.40
N GLU A 99 5.52 6.57 -12.64
CA GLU A 99 6.90 6.24 -13.03
C GLU A 99 7.91 7.05 -12.22
N ASP A 100 7.71 8.36 -12.08
CA ASP A 100 8.58 9.23 -11.30
C ASP A 100 8.64 8.78 -9.82
N PHE A 101 7.47 8.50 -9.23
CA PHE A 101 7.37 8.04 -7.84
C PHE A 101 8.05 6.69 -7.62
N PHE A 102 7.77 5.69 -8.47
CA PHE A 102 8.35 4.36 -8.33
C PHE A 102 9.84 4.31 -8.67
N THR A 103 10.31 5.14 -9.61
CA THR A 103 11.74 5.30 -9.90
C THR A 103 12.49 5.82 -8.67
N ARG A 104 11.90 6.75 -7.92
CA ARG A 104 12.49 7.23 -6.66
C ARG A 104 12.43 6.20 -5.53
N LEU A 105 11.36 5.40 -5.46
CA LEU A 105 11.19 4.36 -4.44
C LEU A 105 12.14 3.16 -4.64
N ALA A 106 12.37 2.76 -5.89
CA ALA A 106 13.04 1.50 -6.21
C ALA A 106 14.44 1.34 -5.58
N PRO A 107 15.34 2.34 -5.59
CA PRO A 107 16.65 2.23 -4.94
C PRO A 107 16.57 1.89 -3.46
N ASP A 108 15.64 2.48 -2.71
CA ASP A 108 15.52 2.29 -1.26
C ASP A 108 15.03 0.87 -0.93
N VAL A 109 14.02 0.39 -1.66
CA VAL A 109 13.50 -0.98 -1.51
C VAL A 109 14.55 -2.02 -1.93
N LEU A 110 15.25 -1.81 -3.05
CA LEU A 110 16.30 -2.71 -3.53
C LEU A 110 17.52 -2.72 -2.59
N ALA A 111 17.86 -1.59 -1.97
CA ALA A 111 18.90 -1.52 -0.95
C ALA A 111 18.54 -2.40 0.26
N VAL A 112 17.30 -2.33 0.75
CA VAL A 112 16.82 -3.20 1.83
C VAL A 112 16.91 -4.67 1.43
N ARG A 113 16.47 -5.03 0.22
CA ARG A 113 16.57 -6.41 -0.29
C ARG A 113 18.02 -6.89 -0.31
N ASN A 114 18.92 -6.10 -0.90
CA ASN A 114 20.33 -6.44 -1.08
C ASN A 114 21.10 -6.55 0.25
N GLN A 115 20.75 -5.75 1.25
CA GLN A 115 21.35 -5.79 2.59
C GLN A 115 20.87 -6.99 3.41
N ASN A 116 19.79 -7.66 3.01
CA ASN A 116 19.16 -8.75 3.74
C ASN A 116 18.93 -9.99 2.85
N PRO A 117 19.99 -10.58 2.26
CA PRO A 117 19.87 -11.64 1.25
C PRO A 117 19.25 -12.95 1.76
N ASP A 118 19.27 -13.16 3.08
CA ASP A 118 18.75 -14.35 3.76
C ASP A 118 17.31 -14.16 4.30
N ARG A 119 16.68 -13.01 4.01
CA ARG A 119 15.32 -12.70 4.43
C ARG A 119 14.42 -12.46 3.24
N HIS A 120 13.13 -12.71 3.43
CA HIS A 120 12.11 -12.33 2.46
C HIS A 120 11.80 -10.83 2.62
N LEU A 121 11.31 -10.18 1.56
CA LEU A 121 10.90 -8.78 1.59
C LEU A 121 9.48 -8.66 1.03
N VAL A 122 8.58 -8.05 1.81
CA VAL A 122 7.25 -7.65 1.38
C VAL A 122 7.16 -6.14 1.36
N VAL A 123 6.69 -5.59 0.25
CA VAL A 123 6.42 -4.18 0.05
C VAL A 123 4.91 -4.00 0.00
N SER A 124 4.34 -3.09 0.80
CA SER A 124 2.90 -2.79 0.75
C SER A 124 2.63 -1.41 0.18
N PHE A 125 1.84 -1.32 -0.89
CA PHE A 125 1.33 -0.06 -1.42
C PHE A 125 0.13 -0.26 -2.33
N SER A 126 -0.64 0.80 -2.60
CA SER A 126 -1.81 0.70 -3.48
C SER A 126 -1.43 0.94 -4.95
N VAL A 127 -1.38 -0.13 -5.74
CA VAL A 127 -1.17 -0.12 -7.20
C VAL A 127 -2.43 -0.60 -7.89
N TYR A 128 -3.18 0.34 -8.48
CA TYR A 128 -4.55 0.11 -8.95
C TYR A 128 -4.62 -0.53 -10.33
N LEU A 129 -3.80 -0.06 -11.28
CA LEU A 129 -3.86 -0.49 -12.68
C LEU A 129 -2.81 -1.56 -12.97
N ARG A 130 -3.12 -2.50 -13.86
CA ARG A 130 -2.17 -3.49 -14.37
C ARG A 130 -0.94 -2.82 -14.98
N GLU A 131 -1.13 -1.76 -15.76
CA GLU A 131 -0.02 -1.05 -16.42
C GLU A 131 1.01 -0.52 -15.40
N ILE A 132 0.55 -0.04 -14.24
CA ILE A 132 1.43 0.39 -13.14
C ILE A 132 2.12 -0.82 -12.50
N ARG A 133 1.42 -1.96 -12.32
CA ARG A 133 2.05 -3.20 -11.82
C ARG A 133 3.15 -3.69 -12.77
N ASP A 134 2.92 -3.66 -14.08
CA ASP A 134 3.91 -4.04 -15.09
C ASP A 134 5.13 -3.11 -15.07
N MET A 135 4.91 -1.81 -14.87
CA MET A 135 6.00 -0.84 -14.65
C MET A 135 6.79 -1.15 -13.37
N VAL A 136 6.12 -1.46 -12.27
CA VAL A 136 6.77 -1.87 -11.02
C VAL A 136 7.60 -3.14 -11.25
N ARG A 137 7.08 -4.17 -11.94
CA ARG A 137 7.86 -5.37 -12.31
C ARG A 137 9.13 -5.02 -13.10
N ARG A 138 9.07 -4.07 -14.05
CA ARG A 138 10.26 -3.62 -14.80
C ARG A 138 11.33 -2.98 -13.91
N LEU A 139 10.91 -2.18 -12.92
CA LEU A 139 11.83 -1.49 -12.00
C LEU A 139 12.44 -2.44 -10.96
N PHE A 140 11.70 -3.44 -10.50
CA PHE A 140 12.08 -4.31 -9.40
C PHE A 140 12.62 -5.69 -9.83
N GLY A 141 12.45 -6.05 -11.11
CA GLY A 141 12.90 -7.30 -11.70
C GLY A 141 11.82 -8.39 -11.79
N GLU A 142 12.07 -9.39 -12.64
CA GLU A 142 11.12 -10.46 -12.97
C GLU A 142 10.80 -11.39 -11.79
N GLU A 143 11.67 -11.44 -10.77
CA GLU A 143 11.45 -12.23 -9.55
C GLU A 143 10.41 -11.61 -8.60
N LEU A 144 9.92 -10.40 -8.89
CA LEU A 144 8.90 -9.76 -8.06
C LEU A 144 7.57 -10.52 -8.18
N HIS A 145 7.07 -11.00 -7.04
CA HIS A 145 5.73 -11.55 -6.92
C HIS A 145 4.74 -10.45 -6.54
N PHE A 146 3.56 -10.44 -7.16
CA PHE A 146 2.43 -9.63 -6.74
C PHE A 146 1.41 -10.46 -5.97
N ILE A 147 0.90 -9.90 -4.88
CA ILE A 147 -0.33 -10.36 -4.22
C ILE A 147 -1.34 -9.21 -4.31
N VAL A 148 -2.39 -9.41 -5.09
CA VAL A 148 -3.46 -8.44 -5.33
C VAL A 148 -4.64 -8.80 -4.43
N LEU A 149 -4.81 -8.03 -3.37
CA LEU A 149 -5.99 -8.12 -2.50
C LEU A 149 -7.16 -7.45 -3.20
N ASN A 150 -8.17 -8.26 -3.53
CA ASN A 150 -9.37 -7.84 -4.26
C ASN A 150 -10.66 -8.14 -3.47
N PRO A 151 -10.81 -7.59 -2.26
CA PRO A 151 -12.10 -7.62 -1.57
C PRO A 151 -13.13 -6.78 -2.32
N SER A 152 -14.40 -7.11 -2.14
CA SER A 152 -15.53 -6.32 -2.62
C SER A 152 -15.43 -4.86 -2.12
N ILE A 153 -15.81 -3.94 -3.01
CA ILE A 153 -15.80 -2.49 -2.73
C ILE A 153 -16.60 -2.16 -1.47
N GLU A 154 -17.74 -2.82 -1.28
CA GLU A 154 -18.58 -2.65 -0.10
C GLU A 154 -17.83 -3.02 1.19
N LYS A 155 -17.12 -4.16 1.21
CA LYS A 155 -16.34 -4.62 2.36
C LYS A 155 -15.23 -3.64 2.70
N VAL A 156 -14.53 -3.11 1.70
CA VAL A 156 -13.48 -2.10 1.89
C VAL A 156 -14.07 -0.79 2.43
N ALA A 157 -15.16 -0.31 1.85
CA ALA A 157 -15.84 0.91 2.28
C ALA A 157 -16.27 0.80 3.75
N ARG A 158 -16.91 -0.32 4.13
CA ARG A 158 -17.31 -0.59 5.52
C ARG A 158 -16.12 -0.64 6.47
N ARG A 159 -15.05 -1.35 6.13
CA ARG A 159 -13.82 -1.40 6.94
C ARG A 159 -13.20 -0.02 7.15
N ARG A 160 -13.15 0.80 6.10
CA ARG A 160 -12.60 2.16 6.16
C ARG A 160 -13.42 3.07 7.07
N VAL A 161 -14.75 3.02 6.94
CA VAL A 161 -15.66 3.77 7.81
C VAL A 161 -15.54 3.32 9.26
N GLN A 162 -15.53 2.01 9.50
CA GLN A 162 -15.35 1.46 10.86
C GLN A 162 -14.02 1.92 11.47
N HIS A 163 -12.92 1.87 10.71
CA HIS A 163 -11.63 2.34 11.18
C HIS A 163 -11.64 3.83 11.58
N TRP A 164 -12.31 4.67 10.79
CA TRP A 164 -12.49 6.07 11.16
C TRP A 164 -13.37 6.24 12.40
N GLN A 165 -14.38 5.39 12.59
CA GLN A 165 -15.25 5.43 13.79
C GLN A 165 -14.46 5.07 15.04
N ASP A 166 -13.65 4.01 14.95
CA ASP A 166 -12.80 3.56 16.04
C ASP A 166 -11.76 4.64 16.38
N THR A 167 -11.11 5.22 15.37
CA THR A 167 -10.11 6.29 15.55
C THR A 167 -10.74 7.56 16.15
N ALA A 168 -11.94 7.95 15.70
CA ALA A 168 -12.66 9.10 16.25
C ALA A 168 -12.99 8.86 17.73
N LYS A 169 -13.51 7.67 18.05
CA LYS A 169 -13.86 7.26 19.42
C LYS A 169 -12.65 7.23 20.34
N GLU A 170 -11.53 6.67 19.89
CA GLU A 170 -10.26 6.65 20.64
C GLU A 170 -9.75 8.06 20.98
N ARG A 171 -10.04 9.03 20.11
CA ARG A 171 -9.69 10.45 20.30
C ARG A 171 -10.75 11.25 21.07
N GLY A 172 -11.85 10.62 21.48
CA GLY A 172 -12.97 11.31 22.13
C GLY A 172 -13.69 12.31 21.21
N LEU A 173 -13.68 12.07 19.90
CA LEU A 173 -14.31 12.91 18.88
C LEU A 173 -15.54 12.22 18.29
N THR A 174 -16.53 13.01 17.84
CA THR A 174 -17.55 12.49 16.91
C THR A 174 -16.94 12.23 15.54
N MET A 175 -17.65 11.49 14.68
CA MET A 175 -17.17 11.25 13.30
C MET A 175 -16.98 12.58 12.55
N PHE A 176 -17.97 13.47 12.64
CA PHE A 176 -17.89 14.79 12.02
C PHE A 176 -16.65 15.57 12.50
N GLN A 177 -16.41 15.63 13.82
CA GLN A 177 -15.23 16.30 14.38
C GLN A 177 -13.92 15.67 13.89
N PHE A 178 -13.84 14.34 13.87
CA PHE A 178 -12.66 13.65 13.35
C PHE A 178 -12.37 14.02 11.89
N LEU A 179 -13.39 14.04 11.02
CA LEU A 179 -13.21 14.45 9.62
C LEU A 179 -12.76 15.90 9.46
N THR A 180 -13.21 16.81 10.33
CA THR A 180 -12.79 18.22 10.27
C THR A 180 -11.27 18.41 10.49
N THR A 181 -10.61 17.46 11.17
CA THR A 181 -9.15 17.47 11.34
C THR A 181 -8.37 17.28 10.02
N TRP A 182 -9.04 16.84 8.96
CA TRP A 182 -8.48 16.63 7.63
C TRP A 182 -8.75 17.80 6.66
N GLY A 183 -9.16 18.97 7.17
CA GLY A 183 -9.27 20.20 6.39
C GLY A 183 -10.66 20.50 5.85
N VAL A 184 -11.73 20.14 6.57
CA VAL A 184 -13.09 20.60 6.25
C VAL A 184 -13.17 22.11 6.49
N PRO A 185 -13.73 22.91 5.54
CA PRO A 185 -13.81 24.36 5.69
C PRO A 185 -14.52 24.79 6.98
N GLU A 186 -14.01 25.85 7.59
CA GLU A 186 -14.62 26.49 8.76
C GLU A 186 -16.07 26.92 8.44
N GLY A 187 -16.99 26.65 9.37
CA GLY A 187 -18.42 26.94 9.17
C GLY A 187 -19.23 25.83 8.50
N THR A 188 -18.64 24.67 8.18
CA THR A 188 -19.40 23.51 7.69
C THR A 188 -20.41 23.07 8.77
N PRO A 189 -21.72 22.99 8.45
CA PRO A 189 -22.73 22.58 9.42
C PRO A 189 -22.45 21.18 9.98
N VAL A 190 -22.63 21.01 11.29
CA VAL A 190 -22.54 19.69 11.94
C VAL A 190 -23.61 18.78 11.34
N GLN A 191 -23.16 17.65 10.79
CA GLN A 191 -24.05 16.62 10.27
C GLN A 191 -24.26 15.50 11.30
N PRO A 192 -25.42 14.83 11.32
CA PRO A 192 -25.61 13.61 12.08
C PRO A 192 -24.63 12.53 11.62
N ASP A 193 -24.11 11.73 12.55
CA ASP A 193 -23.11 10.68 12.24
C ASP A 193 -23.63 9.69 11.17
N GLU A 194 -24.93 9.38 11.15
CA GLU A 194 -25.53 8.50 10.13
C GLU A 194 -25.39 9.06 8.70
N GLU A 195 -25.62 10.36 8.52
CA GLU A 195 -25.47 11.03 7.22
C GLU A 195 -24.00 11.09 6.81
N VAL A 196 -23.12 11.41 7.77
CA VAL A 196 -21.66 11.40 7.54
C VAL A 196 -21.20 10.01 7.10
N ILE A 197 -21.64 8.95 7.78
CA ILE A 197 -21.31 7.58 7.45
C ILE A 197 -21.79 7.21 6.04
N ALA A 198 -23.03 7.57 5.68
CA ALA A 198 -23.55 7.31 4.34
C ALA A 198 -22.72 8.02 3.25
N ASN A 199 -22.35 9.29 3.49
CA ASN A 199 -21.49 10.06 2.59
C ASN A 199 -20.09 9.45 2.47
N LEU A 200 -19.50 8.99 3.58
CA LEU A 200 -18.20 8.31 3.58
C LEU A 200 -18.23 6.97 2.86
N LEU A 201 -19.31 6.18 2.99
CA LEU A 201 -19.49 4.94 2.24
C LEU A 201 -19.58 5.23 0.73
N ALA A 202 -20.33 6.25 0.33
CA ALA A 202 -20.43 6.66 -1.08
C ALA A 202 -19.08 7.15 -1.62
N TYR A 203 -18.35 7.96 -0.83
CA TYR A 203 -17.01 8.43 -1.16
C TYR A 203 -16.01 7.26 -1.32
N ALA A 204 -15.96 6.34 -0.35
CA ALA A 204 -15.09 5.18 -0.39
C ALA A 204 -15.40 4.26 -1.58
N THR A 205 -16.69 4.09 -1.90
CA THR A 205 -17.14 3.33 -3.07
C THR A 205 -16.68 3.98 -4.37
N ASN A 206 -16.83 5.30 -4.50
CA ASN A 206 -16.38 6.03 -5.68
C ASN A 206 -14.85 6.01 -5.83
N GLY A 207 -14.11 6.12 -4.73
CA GLY A 207 -12.64 6.05 -4.73
C GLY A 207 -12.07 4.66 -5.03
N ALA A 208 -12.92 3.63 -5.09
CA ALA A 208 -12.54 2.29 -5.54
C ALA A 208 -12.73 2.08 -7.06
N LYS A 209 -13.39 3.01 -7.76
CA LYS A 209 -13.58 2.92 -9.21
C LYS A 209 -12.24 2.98 -9.93
N GLY A 210 -12.07 2.08 -10.90
CA GLY A 210 -10.87 1.95 -11.71
C GLY A 210 -9.73 1.16 -11.07
N PHE A 211 -9.95 0.51 -9.91
CA PHE A 211 -9.06 -0.56 -9.49
C PHE A 211 -9.24 -1.79 -10.40
N GLU A 212 -8.12 -2.35 -10.85
CA GLU A 212 -8.10 -3.56 -11.66
C GLU A 212 -7.61 -4.74 -10.82
N ALA A 213 -8.46 -5.77 -10.71
CA ALA A 213 -8.05 -7.07 -10.20
C ALA A 213 -6.89 -7.66 -11.01
N ALA A 214 -6.21 -8.67 -10.48
CA ALA A 214 -5.17 -9.36 -11.21
C ALA A 214 -5.75 -10.04 -12.46
N GLN A 215 -5.07 -9.89 -13.60
CA GLN A 215 -5.41 -10.58 -14.84
C GLN A 215 -4.68 -11.93 -14.92
N SER A 216 -5.29 -12.90 -15.60
CA SER A 216 -4.79 -14.30 -15.61
C SER A 216 -3.41 -14.47 -16.27
N ASP A 217 -3.02 -13.52 -17.11
CA ASP A 217 -1.73 -13.48 -17.82
C ASP A 217 -0.68 -12.62 -17.09
N GLU A 218 -0.98 -12.05 -15.93
CA GLU A 218 0.03 -11.33 -15.15
C GLU A 218 1.03 -12.30 -14.52
N PRO A 219 2.34 -12.18 -14.83
CA PRO A 219 3.35 -13.09 -14.33
C PRO A 219 3.50 -12.93 -12.82
N ASN A 220 3.81 -14.03 -12.14
CA ASN A 220 4.10 -14.06 -10.70
C ASN A 220 3.03 -13.32 -9.86
N THR A 221 1.75 -13.55 -10.16
CA THR A 221 0.65 -12.83 -9.49
C THR A 221 -0.35 -13.79 -8.87
N LEU A 222 -0.70 -13.52 -7.61
CA LEU A 222 -1.82 -14.13 -6.90
C LEU A 222 -2.92 -13.07 -6.72
N SER A 223 -4.14 -13.38 -7.13
CA SER A 223 -5.34 -12.65 -6.70
C SER A 223 -5.91 -13.31 -5.46
N ILE A 224 -6.28 -12.50 -4.46
CA ILE A 224 -6.98 -12.98 -3.27
C ILE A 224 -8.29 -12.21 -3.15
N ASP A 225 -9.40 -12.90 -3.41
CA ASP A 225 -10.74 -12.31 -3.36
C ASP A 225 -11.39 -12.52 -1.98
N ASP A 226 -12.09 -11.49 -1.51
CA ASP A 226 -13.09 -11.50 -0.43
C ASP A 226 -12.91 -12.36 0.84
N CYS A 227 -11.67 -12.65 1.27
CA CYS A 227 -11.42 -13.50 2.43
C CYS A 227 -11.15 -12.73 3.75
N THR A 228 -10.99 -13.49 4.84
CA THR A 228 -10.43 -13.04 6.13
C THR A 228 -8.92 -12.82 6.02
N ILE A 229 -8.31 -12.17 7.02
CA ILE A 229 -6.85 -11.94 6.97
C ILE A 229 -6.06 -13.24 7.14
N GLU A 230 -6.58 -14.17 7.94
CA GLU A 230 -6.00 -15.50 8.18
C GLU A 230 -6.01 -16.32 6.89
N GLU A 231 -7.11 -16.29 6.14
CA GLU A 231 -7.21 -16.94 4.83
C GLU A 231 -6.30 -16.28 3.79
N ALA A 232 -6.22 -14.95 3.77
CA ALA A 232 -5.31 -14.22 2.87
C ALA A 232 -3.84 -14.59 3.16
N HIS A 233 -3.47 -14.66 4.43
CA HIS A 233 -2.13 -15.04 4.87
C HIS A 233 -1.80 -16.49 4.52
N ALA A 234 -2.72 -17.43 4.75
CA ALA A 234 -2.54 -18.83 4.37
C ALA A 234 -2.36 -19.00 2.85
N GLN A 235 -3.18 -18.32 2.04
CA GLN A 235 -3.06 -18.34 0.57
C GLN A 235 -1.74 -17.72 0.10
N ALA A 236 -1.32 -16.60 0.70
CA ALA A 236 -0.03 -15.98 0.42
C ALA A 236 1.13 -16.94 0.71
N ARG A 237 1.13 -17.61 1.88
CA ARG A 237 2.16 -18.57 2.25
C ARG A 237 2.25 -19.74 1.27
N GLN A 238 1.09 -20.32 0.94
CA GLN A 238 1.01 -21.42 -0.03
C GLN A 238 1.55 -21.00 -1.40
N TYR A 239 1.15 -19.83 -1.89
CA TYR A 239 1.60 -19.31 -3.18
C TYR A 239 3.10 -19.03 -3.22
N LEU A 240 3.64 -18.47 -2.14
CA LEU A 240 5.06 -18.14 -2.04
C LEU A 240 5.94 -19.37 -1.71
N GLY A 241 5.34 -20.47 -1.28
CA GLY A 241 6.06 -21.67 -0.84
C GLY A 241 6.87 -21.43 0.44
N VAL A 242 6.35 -20.61 1.36
CA VAL A 242 6.98 -20.33 2.67
C VAL A 242 6.24 -21.12 3.75
N ALA A 243 7.02 -21.74 4.64
CA ALA A 243 6.58 -22.80 5.55
C ALA A 243 6.11 -22.29 6.90
#